data_AF-A0AAE1BIC5-F1
#
_entry.id   AF-A0AAE1BIC5-F1
#
_cell.length_a   1.000
_cell.length_b   1.000
_cell.length_c   1.000
_cell.angle_alpha   90.00
_cell.angle_beta   90.00
_cell.angle_gamma   90.00
#
_symmetry.space_group_name_H-M   'P 1'
#
loop_
_entity.id
_entity.type
_entity.pdbx_description
1 polymer ?
#
loop_
_entity_poly.entity_id
_entity_poly.type
_entity_poly.pdbx_seq_one_letter_code
_entity_poly.pdbx_strand_id
1 'polypeptide(L)'
;LLRLIPLLYLPHPTQVLNFPDEVISAGLTNFSPVLVGTVIRPSSQSSSMPALRPCVALSPRHVSLQIPAYTLPFNVATSITFLCMRAAGYALPAPEAATASNDTSLLQEEEQVEWDRVLMGTLLSVGQVWAVESTACSVLILVGAFLCSPILALACFLGAQ
;
A
#
# COMPACT_ATOMS: atom_id res chain seq x y z
N LEU A 1 6.72 -24.32 -18.53
CA LEU A 1 5.48 -24.33 -17.71
C LEU A 1 5.51 -25.26 -16.48
N LEU A 2 6.51 -26.16 -16.31
CA LEU A 2 6.50 -27.20 -15.26
C LEU A 2 7.49 -26.97 -14.08
N ARG A 3 7.84 -25.72 -13.76
CA ARG A 3 8.72 -25.37 -12.61
C ARG A 3 8.10 -24.41 -11.58
N LEU A 4 6.82 -24.09 -11.70
CA LEU A 4 6.09 -23.21 -10.77
C LEU A 4 5.33 -23.97 -9.67
N ILE A 5 5.30 -25.30 -9.72
CA ILE A 5 4.42 -26.12 -8.87
C ILE A 5 4.96 -26.35 -7.42
N PRO A 6 6.27 -26.36 -7.09
CA PRO A 6 6.66 -26.63 -5.70
C PRO A 6 6.58 -25.40 -4.78
N LEU A 7 6.22 -24.21 -5.28
CA LEU A 7 6.05 -23.00 -4.45
C LEU A 7 4.65 -22.88 -3.81
N LEU A 8 3.70 -23.72 -4.22
CA LEU A 8 2.33 -23.76 -3.68
C LEU A 8 2.18 -24.69 -2.46
N TYR A 9 3.26 -25.39 -2.06
CA TYR A 9 3.26 -26.35 -0.95
C TYR A 9 4.22 -25.96 0.18
N LEU A 10 4.43 -24.66 0.39
CA LEU A 10 4.89 -24.20 1.71
C LEU A 10 3.65 -24.01 2.58
N PRO A 11 3.64 -24.49 3.84
CA PRO A 11 2.57 -24.15 4.77
C PRO A 11 2.41 -22.63 4.79
N HIS A 12 1.17 -22.17 4.75
CA HIS A 12 0.85 -20.74 4.79
C HIS A 12 1.68 -20.11 5.93
N PRO A 13 2.48 -19.06 5.68
CA PRO A 13 3.41 -18.52 6.69
C PRO A 13 2.70 -18.11 8.00
N THR A 14 1.38 -17.92 7.93
CA THR A 14 0.47 -17.66 9.06
C THR A 14 0.26 -18.88 9.96
N GLN A 15 0.23 -20.09 9.42
CA GLN A 15 0.16 -21.34 10.20
C GLN A 15 1.48 -21.64 10.91
N VAL A 16 2.61 -21.25 10.32
CA VAL A 16 3.95 -21.41 10.94
C VAL A 16 4.10 -20.55 12.20
N LEU A 17 3.36 -19.46 12.31
CA LEU A 17 3.43 -18.51 13.42
C LEU A 17 2.36 -18.71 14.50
N ASN A 18 1.52 -19.75 14.35
CA ASN A 18 0.41 -20.06 15.26
C ASN A 18 -0.53 -18.86 15.49
N PHE A 19 -0.93 -18.16 14.41
CA PHE A 19 -2.02 -17.18 14.51
C PHE A 19 -3.37 -17.88 14.73
N PRO A 20 -4.30 -17.26 15.48
CA PRO A 20 -5.65 -17.81 15.63
C PRO A 20 -6.39 -17.83 14.29
N ASP A 21 -7.15 -18.90 14.05
CA ASP A 21 -7.82 -19.15 12.78
C ASP A 21 -8.83 -18.06 12.40
N GLU A 22 -9.43 -17.39 13.39
CA GLU A 22 -10.34 -16.24 13.18
C GLU A 22 -9.63 -15.07 12.49
N VAL A 23 -8.38 -14.78 12.86
CA VAL A 23 -7.59 -13.69 12.27
C VAL A 23 -7.14 -14.05 10.85
N ILE A 24 -6.86 -15.33 10.60
CA ILE A 24 -6.47 -15.83 9.28
C ILE A 24 -7.68 -15.82 8.32
N SER A 25 -8.83 -16.33 8.77
CA SER A 25 -10.07 -16.39 7.99
C SER A 25 -10.66 -15.00 7.72
N ALA A 26 -10.49 -14.05 8.63
CA ALA A 26 -10.82 -12.64 8.41
C ALA A 26 -9.85 -11.93 7.44
N GLY A 27 -8.78 -12.59 6.98
CA GLY A 27 -7.82 -12.04 6.03
C GLY A 27 -6.88 -10.97 6.60
N LEU A 28 -6.89 -10.73 7.91
CA LEU A 28 -6.13 -9.67 8.58
C LEU A 28 -4.61 -9.87 8.45
N THR A 29 -4.16 -11.11 8.27
CA THR A 29 -2.74 -11.43 8.07
C THR A 29 -2.24 -11.16 6.66
N ASN A 30 -3.13 -11.03 5.68
CA ASN A 30 -2.76 -11.04 4.26
C ASN A 30 -2.68 -9.63 3.65
N PHE A 31 -3.37 -8.65 4.23
CA PHE A 31 -3.42 -7.29 3.69
C PHE A 31 -2.05 -6.58 3.71
N SER A 32 -1.32 -6.60 4.83
CA SER A 32 -0.04 -5.90 4.94
C SER A 32 1.02 -6.44 3.98
N PRO A 33 1.24 -7.77 3.84
CA PRO A 33 2.15 -8.31 2.84
C PRO A 33 1.79 -7.94 1.40
N VAL A 34 0.49 -7.84 1.07
CA VAL A 34 0.04 -7.41 -0.26
C VAL A 34 0.47 -5.97 -0.53
N LEU A 35 0.26 -5.05 0.42
CA LEU A 35 0.71 -3.66 0.29
C LEU A 35 2.24 -3.52 0.20
N VAL A 36 2.98 -4.29 1.01
CA VAL A 36 4.45 -4.30 0.93
C VAL A 36 4.89 -4.73 -0.48
N GLY A 37 4.24 -5.77 -1.03
CA GLY A 37 4.50 -6.24 -2.40
C GLY A 37 4.17 -5.22 -3.48
N THR A 38 3.08 -4.45 -3.34
CA THR A 38 2.71 -3.43 -4.33
C THR A 38 3.67 -2.25 -4.36
N VAL A 39 4.28 -1.89 -3.22
CA VAL A 39 5.23 -0.76 -3.11
C VAL A 39 6.66 -1.14 -3.53
N ILE A 40 7.12 -2.37 -3.25
CA ILE A 40 8.48 -2.81 -3.57
C ILE A 40 8.67 -3.12 -5.08
N ARG A 41 7.61 -3.57 -5.76
CA ARG A 41 7.69 -3.96 -7.18
C ARG A 41 7.98 -2.79 -8.14
N PRO A 42 7.29 -1.63 -8.07
CA PRO A 42 7.58 -0.51 -8.98
C PRO A 42 8.91 0.18 -8.65
N SER A 43 9.39 0.08 -7.41
CA SER A 43 10.67 0.68 -6.97
C SER A 43 11.92 -0.07 -7.44
N SER A 44 11.77 -1.28 -7.98
CA SER A 44 12.87 -2.16 -8.37
C SER A 44 12.85 -2.49 -9.86
N GLN A 45 13.09 -1.50 -10.72
CA GLN A 45 13.41 -1.75 -12.14
C GLN A 45 14.76 -2.46 -12.36
N SER A 46 15.54 -2.70 -11.29
CA SER A 46 16.78 -3.47 -11.35
C SER A 46 16.52 -4.96 -11.15
N SER A 47 16.81 -5.75 -12.19
CA SER A 47 16.58 -7.20 -12.35
C SER A 47 17.20 -8.14 -11.29
N SER A 48 17.82 -7.64 -10.22
CA SER A 48 18.59 -8.46 -9.28
C SER A 48 18.28 -8.15 -7.81
N MET A 49 16.99 -8.04 -7.45
CA MET A 49 16.66 -8.03 -6.03
C MET A 49 16.77 -9.45 -5.45
N PRO A 50 17.45 -9.63 -4.30
CA PRO A 50 17.30 -10.83 -3.50
C PRO A 50 15.82 -10.92 -3.11
N ALA A 51 15.28 -12.14 -3.08
CA ALA A 51 13.94 -12.42 -2.58
C ALA A 51 13.87 -12.09 -1.08
N LEU A 52 13.84 -10.81 -0.74
CA LEU A 52 13.46 -10.30 0.56
C LEU A 52 11.99 -10.65 0.72
N ARG A 53 11.72 -11.88 1.15
CA ARG A 53 10.43 -12.26 1.73
C ARG A 53 10.27 -11.33 2.93
N PRO A 54 9.38 -10.33 2.88
CA PRO A 54 9.13 -9.50 4.04
C PRO A 54 8.33 -10.37 5.01
N CYS A 55 9.02 -11.20 5.78
CA CYS A 55 8.46 -11.93 6.91
C CYS A 55 8.33 -10.97 8.09
N VAL A 56 7.74 -9.80 7.89
CA VAL A 56 7.42 -8.89 8.99
C VAL A 56 6.00 -9.22 9.42
N ALA A 57 5.86 -10.37 10.07
CA ALA A 57 4.70 -10.66 10.87
C ALA A 57 4.89 -9.94 12.22
N LEU A 58 4.58 -8.64 12.26
CA LEU A 58 4.34 -7.98 13.55
C LEU A 58 3.08 -8.60 14.15
N SER A 59 3.25 -9.75 14.82
CA SER A 59 2.20 -10.31 15.67
C SER A 59 2.10 -9.39 16.89
N PRO A 60 0.95 -8.79 17.19
CA PRO A 60 0.76 -8.08 18.44
C PRO A 60 0.63 -9.12 19.56
N ARG A 61 1.70 -9.85 19.89
CA ARG A 61 1.65 -10.88 20.93
C ARG A 61 1.50 -10.27 22.34
N HIS A 62 1.75 -8.98 22.52
CA HIS A 62 1.80 -8.35 23.85
C HIS A 62 1.33 -6.89 23.87
N VAL A 63 0.32 -6.53 23.09
CA VAL A 63 -0.28 -5.19 23.21
C VAL A 63 -1.63 -5.36 23.88
N SER A 64 -1.69 -5.15 25.20
CA SER A 64 -2.92 -5.07 26.01
C SER A 64 -3.84 -3.89 25.63
N LEU A 65 -3.61 -3.28 24.46
CA LEU A 65 -4.33 -2.16 23.92
C LEU A 65 -5.34 -2.73 22.91
N GLN A 66 -6.63 -2.57 23.17
CA GLN A 66 -7.73 -3.01 22.30
C GLN A 66 -7.86 -2.16 21.02
N ILE A 67 -6.75 -1.71 20.45
CA ILE A 67 -6.72 -0.82 19.30
C ILE A 67 -6.36 -1.65 18.05
N PRO A 68 -7.12 -1.54 16.95
CA PRO A 68 -6.78 -2.19 15.69
C PRO A 68 -5.41 -1.71 15.18
N ALA A 69 -4.60 -2.65 14.68
CA ALA A 69 -3.24 -2.37 14.21
C ALA A 69 -3.18 -1.57 12.89
N TYR A 70 -4.30 -1.45 12.16
CA TYR A 70 -4.42 -0.76 10.87
C TYR A 70 -3.26 -1.11 9.91
N THR A 71 -2.64 -0.10 9.29
CA THR A 71 -1.54 -0.21 8.34
C THR A 71 -0.17 -0.16 9.02
N LEU A 72 -0.10 -0.15 10.36
CA LEU A 72 1.17 -0.04 11.10
C LEU A 72 2.14 -1.19 10.75
N PRO A 73 1.72 -2.47 10.70
CA PRO A 73 2.62 -3.55 10.29
C PRO A 73 3.19 -3.35 8.89
N PHE A 74 2.39 -2.85 7.95
CA PHE A 74 2.83 -2.49 6.60
C PHE A 74 3.86 -1.34 6.64
N ASN A 75 3.56 -0.23 7.30
CA ASN A 75 4.45 0.93 7.35
C ASN A 75 5.81 0.57 7.96
N VAL A 76 5.82 -0.16 9.09
CA VAL A 76 7.07 -0.60 9.73
C VAL A 76 7.87 -1.53 8.82
N ALA A 77 7.22 -2.52 8.20
CA ALA A 77 7.87 -3.46 7.29
C ALA A 77 8.48 -2.76 6.07
N THR A 78 7.73 -1.84 5.46
CA THR A 78 8.16 -1.06 4.31
C THR A 78 9.33 -0.14 4.66
N SER A 79 9.28 0.56 5.80
CA SER A 79 10.39 1.41 6.26
C SER A 79 11.67 0.61 6.52
N ILE A 80 11.57 -0.53 7.19
CA ILE A 80 12.74 -1.41 7.42
C ILE A 80 13.31 -1.88 6.08
N THR A 81 12.44 -2.29 5.15
CA THR A 81 12.88 -2.77 3.84
C THR A 81 13.60 -1.68 3.04
N PHE A 82 13.06 -0.46 3.01
CA PHE A 82 13.73 0.68 2.38
C PHE A 82 15.05 1.04 3.05
N LEU A 83 15.12 0.98 4.38
CA LEU A 83 16.36 1.22 5.12
C LEU A 83 17.42 0.16 4.79
N CYS A 84 17.04 -1.12 4.73
CA CYS A 84 17.93 -2.22 4.34
C CYS A 84 18.41 -2.08 2.89
N MET A 85 17.52 -1.74 1.95
CA MET A 85 17.91 -1.51 0.55
C MET A 85 18.88 -0.35 0.40
N ARG A 86 18.65 0.77 1.11
CA ARG A 86 19.56 1.91 1.15
C ARG A 86 20.92 1.54 1.75
N ALA A 87 20.93 0.80 2.86
CA ALA A 87 22.16 0.35 3.50
C ALA A 87 22.96 -0.61 2.61
N ALA A 88 22.29 -1.43 1.79
CA ALA A 88 22.90 -2.31 0.80
C ALA A 88 23.33 -1.58 -0.49
N GLY A 89 23.13 -0.27 -0.60
CA GLY A 89 23.56 0.53 -1.75
C GLY A 89 22.63 0.48 -2.96
N TYR A 90 21.40 -0.02 -2.81
CA TYR A 90 20.40 0.07 -3.87
C TYR A 90 19.89 1.51 -4.00
N ALA A 91 19.76 1.97 -5.25
CA ALA A 91 19.06 3.21 -5.54
C ALA A 91 17.57 3.01 -5.22
N LEU A 92 17.12 3.64 -4.15
CA LEU A 92 15.69 3.80 -3.92
C LEU A 92 15.15 4.74 -4.99
N PRO A 93 13.94 4.53 -5.52
CA PRO A 93 13.28 5.57 -6.30
C PRO A 93 13.28 6.81 -5.42
N ALA A 94 13.79 7.91 -5.97
CA ALA A 94 13.62 9.20 -5.31
C ALA A 94 12.12 9.35 -5.04
N PRO A 95 11.69 9.85 -3.88
CA PRO A 95 10.34 10.37 -3.81
C PRO A 95 10.24 11.32 -5.01
N GLU A 96 9.24 11.14 -5.86
CA GLU A 96 8.71 12.26 -6.65
C GLU A 96 8.15 13.24 -5.62
N ALA A 97 9.04 13.85 -4.84
CA ALA A 97 8.78 15.07 -4.15
C ALA A 97 8.40 15.98 -5.29
N ALA A 98 7.11 16.31 -5.37
CA ALA A 98 6.64 17.45 -6.13
C ALA A 98 7.73 18.50 -5.97
N THR A 99 8.43 18.80 -7.07
CA THR A 99 9.41 19.86 -7.09
C THR A 99 8.61 21.07 -6.66
N ALA A 100 8.68 21.40 -5.38
CA ALA A 100 8.19 22.65 -4.88
C ALA A 100 9.17 23.64 -5.47
N SER A 101 8.95 23.98 -6.74
CA SER A 101 9.44 25.20 -7.32
C SER A 101 8.96 26.26 -6.34
N ASN A 102 9.88 26.76 -5.52
CA ASN A 102 9.73 27.98 -4.76
C ASN A 102 9.66 29.18 -5.72
N ASP A 103 8.92 29.04 -6.83
CA ASP A 103 8.51 30.13 -7.69
C ASP A 103 7.39 30.84 -6.94
N THR A 104 7.85 31.62 -5.98
CA THR A 104 7.11 32.67 -5.30
C THR A 104 6.95 33.84 -6.29
N SER A 105 6.58 33.56 -7.53
CA SER A 105 6.10 34.55 -8.48
C SER A 105 4.59 34.61 -8.32
N LEU A 106 4.21 35.29 -7.24
CA LEU A 106 2.89 35.78 -6.90
C LEU A 106 2.37 36.70 -8.02
N LEU A 107 1.94 36.12 -9.13
CA LEU A 107 0.86 36.68 -9.92
C LEU A 107 -0.35 35.80 -9.66
N GLN A 108 -1.12 36.29 -8.70
CA GLN A 108 -2.49 35.92 -8.39
C GLN A 108 -3.35 36.15 -9.64
N GLU A 109 -3.17 35.32 -10.67
CA GLU A 109 -4.27 35.00 -11.55
C GLU A 109 -5.30 34.29 -10.67
N GLU A 110 -6.57 34.70 -10.75
CA GLU A 110 -7.66 33.95 -10.15
C GLU A 110 -7.64 32.55 -10.78
N GLU A 111 -6.89 31.64 -10.18
CA GLU A 111 -6.74 30.26 -10.65
C GLU A 111 -8.13 29.64 -10.55
N GLN A 112 -8.82 29.62 -11.68
CA GLN A 112 -10.12 29.01 -11.77
C GLN A 112 -9.95 27.55 -11.39
N VAL A 113 -10.61 27.15 -10.31
CA VAL A 113 -10.59 25.76 -9.83
C VAL A 113 -11.15 24.88 -10.94
N GLU A 114 -10.27 24.12 -11.59
CA GLU A 114 -10.65 23.09 -12.53
C GLU A 114 -11.23 21.91 -11.73
N TRP A 115 -12.54 21.94 -11.49
CA TRP A 115 -13.27 20.90 -10.75
C TRP A 115 -13.08 19.49 -11.32
N ASP A 116 -12.82 19.37 -12.63
CA ASP A 116 -12.50 18.10 -13.27
C ASP A 116 -11.18 17.51 -12.74
N ARG A 117 -10.15 18.35 -12.55
CA ARG A 117 -8.88 17.92 -11.94
C ARG A 117 -9.03 17.57 -10.47
N VAL A 118 -9.90 18.27 -9.75
CA VAL A 118 -10.21 17.94 -8.35
C VAL A 118 -10.83 16.55 -8.27
N LEU A 119 -11.86 16.29 -9.09
CA LEU A 119 -12.52 14.98 -9.12
C LEU A 119 -11.56 13.86 -9.55
N MET A 120 -10.73 14.12 -10.55
CA MET A 120 -9.70 13.19 -11.01
C MET A 120 -8.66 12.92 -9.91
N GLY A 121 -8.24 13.95 -9.19
CA GLY A 121 -7.34 13.85 -8.03
C GLY A 121 -7.94 13.02 -6.90
N THR A 122 -9.20 13.25 -6.56
CA THR A 122 -9.95 12.46 -5.58
C THR A 122 -10.03 10.99 -6.00
N LEU A 123 -10.28 10.72 -7.27
CA LEU A 123 -10.32 9.34 -7.75
C LEU A 123 -8.93 8.68 -7.72
N LEU A 124 -7.88 9.39 -8.12
CA LEU A 124 -6.52 8.89 -8.06
C LEU A 124 -6.06 8.63 -6.63
N SER A 125 -6.43 9.49 -5.67
CA SER A 125 -6.02 9.33 -4.27
C SER A 125 -6.56 8.03 -3.64
N VAL A 126 -7.74 7.57 -4.05
CA VAL A 126 -8.27 6.25 -3.62
C VAL A 126 -7.38 5.10 -4.10
N GLY A 127 -6.86 5.17 -5.33
CA GLY A 127 -5.93 4.17 -5.88
C GLY A 127 -4.56 4.18 -5.22
N GLN A 128 -4.10 5.37 -4.80
CA GLN A 128 -2.82 5.54 -4.12
C GLN A 128 -2.72 4.81 -2.78
N VAL A 129 -3.85 4.49 -2.12
CA VAL A 129 -3.87 3.64 -0.91
C VAL A 129 -3.21 2.27 -1.16
N TRP A 130 -3.26 1.79 -2.41
CA TRP A 130 -2.64 0.54 -2.84
C TRP A 130 -1.35 0.74 -3.64
N ALA A 131 -0.85 1.97 -3.70
CA ALA A 131 0.25 2.42 -4.57
C ALA A 131 -0.02 2.14 -6.06
N VAL A 132 -1.27 2.36 -6.51
CA VAL A 132 -1.68 2.19 -7.90
C VAL A 132 -2.08 3.53 -8.52
N GLU A 133 -1.36 3.93 -9.57
CA GLU A 133 -1.62 5.15 -10.32
C GLU A 133 -2.47 4.87 -11.57
N SER A 134 -3.68 4.35 -11.37
CA SER A 134 -4.61 4.09 -12.47
C SER A 134 -6.05 4.37 -12.05
N THR A 135 -6.70 5.26 -12.79
CA THR A 135 -8.11 5.61 -12.56
C THR A 135 -9.05 4.42 -12.65
N ALA A 136 -8.83 3.52 -13.62
CA ALA A 136 -9.62 2.31 -13.76
C ALA A 136 -9.52 1.42 -12.51
N CYS A 137 -8.32 1.28 -11.94
CA CYS A 137 -8.11 0.55 -10.70
C CYS A 137 -8.77 1.25 -9.51
N SER A 138 -8.68 2.58 -9.41
CA SER A 138 -9.37 3.35 -8.37
C SER A 138 -10.88 3.17 -8.39
N VAL A 139 -11.50 3.17 -9.58
CA VAL A 139 -12.94 2.91 -9.73
C VAL A 139 -13.28 1.49 -9.27
N LEU A 140 -12.48 0.49 -9.64
CA LEU A 140 -12.69 -0.89 -9.18
C LEU A 140 -12.57 -1.02 -7.66
N ILE A 141 -11.66 -0.30 -7.02
CA ILE A 141 -11.53 -0.25 -5.56
C ILE A 141 -12.80 0.36 -4.93
N LEU A 142 -13.32 1.47 -5.46
CA LEU A 142 -14.56 2.08 -4.99
C LEU A 142 -15.77 1.16 -5.17
N VAL A 143 -15.87 0.47 -6.31
CA VAL A 143 -16.94 -0.52 -6.56
C VAL A 143 -16.83 -1.68 -5.56
N GLY A 144 -15.63 -2.20 -5.32
CA GLY A 144 -15.40 -3.23 -4.31
C GLY A 144 -15.80 -2.76 -2.90
N ALA A 145 -15.42 -1.55 -2.51
CA ALA A 145 -15.82 -0.96 -1.24
C ALA A 145 -17.35 -0.80 -1.15
N PHE A 146 -18.01 -0.39 -2.23
CA PHE A 146 -19.46 -0.19 -2.28
C PHE A 146 -20.22 -1.51 -2.12
N LEU A 147 -19.75 -2.58 -2.75
CA LEU A 147 -20.32 -3.92 -2.62
C LEU A 147 -20.18 -4.48 -1.20
N CYS A 148 -19.08 -4.19 -0.51
CA CYS A 148 -18.88 -4.59 0.88
C CYS A 148 -19.72 -3.74 1.86
N SER A 149 -19.66 -2.41 1.70
CA SER A 149 -20.42 -1.46 2.50
C SER A 149 -20.54 -0.11 1.78
N PRO A 150 -21.75 0.34 1.39
CA PRO A 150 -21.93 1.61 0.70
C PRO A 150 -21.52 2.82 1.55
N ILE A 151 -21.67 2.72 2.88
CA ILE A 151 -21.24 3.75 3.82
C ILE A 151 -19.72 3.87 3.81
N LEU A 152 -19.00 2.73 3.74
CA LEU A 152 -17.54 2.73 3.67
C LEU A 152 -17.07 3.37 2.36
N ALA A 153 -17.70 3.04 1.23
CA ALA A 153 -17.36 3.66 -0.05
C ALA A 153 -17.56 5.17 -0.04
N LEU A 154 -18.66 5.65 0.56
CA LEU A 154 -18.91 7.08 0.70
C LEU A 154 -17.88 7.75 1.62
N ALA A 155 -17.55 7.13 2.75
CA ALA A 155 -16.51 7.63 3.65
C ALA A 155 -15.14 7.69 2.98
N CYS A 156 -14.79 6.68 2.17
CA CYS A 156 -13.56 6.67 1.37
C CYS A 156 -13.54 7.78 0.33
N PHE A 157 -14.67 8.00 -0.37
CA PHE A 157 -14.77 9.04 -1.39
C PHE A 157 -14.70 10.46 -0.78
N LEU A 158 -15.39 10.69 0.34
CA LEU A 158 -15.37 11.98 1.04
C LEU A 158 -14.02 12.27 1.69
N GLY A 159 -13.33 11.25 2.21
CA GLY A 159 -12.00 11.42 2.79
C GLY A 159 -10.88 11.57 1.75
N ALA A 160 -11.17 11.32 0.48
CA ALA A 160 -10.23 11.41 -0.64
C ALA A 160 -10.19 12.81 -1.28
N GLN A 161 -11.12 13.69 -0.91
CA GLN A 161 -11.19 15.11 -1.30
C GLN A 161 -10.32 15.96 -0.37
#